data_AF-A0A2D7Z8B6-F1
#
_entry.id   AF-A0A2D7Z8B6-F1
#
_cell.length_a   1.000
_cell.length_b   1.000
_cell.length_c   1.000
_cell.angle_alpha   90.00
_cell.angle_beta   90.00
_cell.angle_gamma   90.00
#
_symmetry.space_group_name_H-M   'P 1'
#
loop_
_entity.id
_entity.type
_entity.pdbx_description
1 polymer ?
#
loop_
_entity_poly.entity_id
_entity_poly.type
_entity_poly.pdbx_seq_one_letter_code
_entity_poly.pdbx_strand_id
1 'polypeptide(L)'
;MRQETWVVLILLCSSMTGCFGGANEILPEDYGIPGGLTLACLSSDRFTSMVVEVDHTSSSTPTPSALQLMKSRLEDVCDKPGGVTIQTQETTFEETGTWSDQEVRDIGHATRSAPPQGDGVLRWHVLYPTGNYQDDSVLGVAVDASTIAIFQDTIEGAENFIGRPSAEDIEEAVLVHEIGHLLGLVNIVYTSP
;
A
#
# COMPACT_ATOMS: atom_id res chain seq x y z
N MET A 1 -58.78 -14.99 -51.74
CA MET A 1 -59.69 -15.16 -50.59
C MET A 1 -58.83 -15.15 -49.34
N ARG A 2 -58.99 -14.14 -48.46
CA ARG A 2 -58.19 -13.87 -47.23
C ARG A 2 -56.70 -13.53 -47.49
N GLN A 3 -56.08 -12.50 -46.90
CA GLN A 3 -55.93 -12.10 -45.47
C GLN A 3 -55.05 -13.11 -44.71
N GLU A 4 -53.99 -12.76 -43.95
CA GLU A 4 -53.51 -11.46 -43.45
C GLU A 4 -51.96 -11.31 -43.53
N THR A 5 -51.50 -10.12 -43.15
CA THR A 5 -50.13 -9.68 -42.80
C THR A 5 -49.47 -10.39 -41.60
N TRP A 6 -48.30 -9.85 -41.19
CA TRP A 6 -47.54 -10.01 -39.93
C TRP A 6 -46.43 -11.07 -39.97
N VAL A 7 -45.18 -10.83 -39.51
CA VAL A 7 -44.53 -9.66 -38.85
C VAL A 7 -43.17 -9.36 -39.52
N VAL A 8 -42.70 -8.11 -39.49
CA VAL A 8 -41.31 -7.72 -39.87
C VAL A 8 -40.39 -7.82 -38.66
N LEU A 9 -39.35 -8.66 -38.73
CA LEU A 9 -38.28 -8.73 -37.72
C LEU A 9 -36.98 -8.13 -38.29
N ILE A 10 -36.81 -6.82 -38.13
CA ILE A 10 -35.55 -6.14 -38.46
C ILE A 10 -34.54 -6.41 -37.34
N LEU A 11 -33.49 -7.16 -37.67
CA LEU A 11 -32.28 -7.30 -36.86
C LEU A 11 -31.48 -5.98 -36.91
N LEU A 12 -31.91 -5.01 -36.10
CA LEU A 12 -31.10 -3.85 -35.75
C LEU A 12 -30.05 -4.30 -34.72
N CYS A 13 -28.94 -4.86 -35.23
CA CYS A 13 -27.70 -4.90 -34.49
C CYS A 13 -27.22 -3.46 -34.31
N SER A 14 -27.68 -2.80 -33.25
CA SER A 14 -27.12 -1.54 -32.78
C SER A 14 -25.68 -1.78 -32.39
N SER A 15 -24.77 -1.54 -33.32
CA SER A 15 -23.36 -1.39 -33.05
C SER A 15 -23.20 -0.31 -31.98
N MET A 16 -22.85 -0.73 -30.76
CA MET A 16 -22.29 0.17 -29.75
C MET A 16 -20.91 0.60 -30.22
N THR A 17 -20.90 1.48 -31.23
CA THR A 17 -19.72 2.18 -31.70
C THR A 17 -19.31 3.11 -30.57
N GLY A 18 -18.41 2.64 -29.72
CA GLY A 18 -17.90 3.43 -28.61
C GLY A 18 -17.35 4.76 -29.10
N CYS A 19 -17.62 5.83 -28.35
CA CYS A 19 -17.07 7.14 -28.64
C CYS A 19 -15.54 7.06 -28.69
N PHE A 20 -14.97 7.32 -29.87
CA PHE A 20 -13.59 7.81 -29.97
C PHE A 20 -13.57 9.25 -29.45
N GLY A 21 -13.63 9.39 -28.13
CA GLY A 21 -13.39 10.64 -27.41
C GLY A 21 -11.89 10.79 -27.20
N GLY A 22 -11.24 11.62 -28.02
CA GLY A 22 -9.86 12.02 -27.78
C GLY A 22 -9.76 12.95 -26.58
N ALA A 23 -9.60 12.37 -25.39
CA ALA A 23 -9.14 13.06 -24.20
C ALA A 23 -8.18 12.12 -23.46
N ASN A 24 -6.96 12.58 -23.23
CA ASN A 24 -6.01 11.91 -22.34
C ASN A 24 -6.39 12.24 -20.89
N GLU A 25 -7.63 11.90 -20.50
CA GLU A 25 -7.99 11.85 -19.10
C GLU A 25 -7.22 10.69 -18.50
N ILE A 26 -6.16 11.04 -17.79
CA ILE A 26 -5.44 10.16 -16.90
C ILE A 26 -6.44 9.83 -15.79
N LEU A 27 -7.26 8.80 -16.02
CA LEU A 27 -8.04 8.19 -14.95
C LEU A 27 -7.01 7.72 -13.92
N PRO A 28 -7.08 8.16 -12.65
CA PRO A 28 -6.15 7.69 -11.64
C PRO A 28 -6.23 6.17 -11.58
N GLU A 29 -5.06 5.53 -11.64
CA GLU A 29 -4.95 4.07 -11.63
C GLU A 29 -5.44 3.56 -10.27
N ASP A 30 -6.33 2.56 -10.28
CA ASP A 30 -6.91 2.01 -9.05
C ASP A 30 -5.92 1.05 -8.38
N TYR A 31 -5.08 1.63 -7.53
CA TYR A 31 -4.10 0.91 -6.72
C TYR A 31 -4.72 0.16 -5.52
N GLY A 32 -6.05 0.24 -5.35
CA GLY A 32 -6.77 -0.37 -4.26
C GLY A 32 -6.64 0.37 -2.92
N ILE A 33 -7.31 -0.17 -1.91
CA ILE A 33 -7.38 0.37 -0.54
C ILE A 33 -6.60 -0.52 0.44
N PRO A 34 -6.16 -0.01 1.60
CA PRO A 34 -5.62 -0.84 2.68
C PRO A 34 -6.51 -2.04 3.00
N GLY A 35 -5.92 -3.22 3.14
CA GLY A 35 -6.64 -4.50 3.26
C GLY A 35 -7.12 -5.12 1.94
N GLY A 36 -6.99 -4.44 0.80
CA GLY A 36 -7.39 -4.95 -0.52
C GLY A 36 -6.66 -6.24 -0.93
N LEU A 37 -5.50 -6.54 -0.33
CA LEU A 37 -4.70 -7.75 -0.59
C LEU A 37 -4.71 -8.78 0.55
N THR A 38 -5.53 -8.63 1.60
CA THR A 38 -5.56 -9.58 2.75
C THR A 38 -5.64 -11.05 2.33
N LEU A 39 -6.50 -11.41 1.38
CA LEU A 39 -6.61 -12.79 0.93
C LEU A 39 -5.35 -13.29 0.20
N ALA A 40 -4.63 -12.41 -0.49
CA ALA A 40 -3.34 -12.72 -1.10
C ALA A 40 -2.25 -12.97 -0.05
N CYS A 41 -2.32 -12.32 1.12
CA CYS A 41 -1.46 -12.60 2.27
C CYS A 41 -1.77 -13.96 2.91
N LEU A 42 -3.06 -14.23 3.17
CA LEU A 42 -3.54 -15.38 3.92
C LEU A 42 -3.64 -16.70 3.12
N SER A 43 -3.40 -16.69 1.81
CA SER A 43 -3.37 -17.88 0.96
C SER A 43 -2.08 -17.98 0.15
N SER A 44 -1.52 -19.19 0.06
CA SER A 44 -0.41 -19.55 -0.82
C SER A 44 -0.82 -19.96 -2.24
N ASP A 45 -2.12 -19.99 -2.58
CA ASP A 45 -2.65 -20.49 -3.88
C ASP A 45 -2.12 -19.71 -5.10
N ARG A 46 -1.90 -18.40 -4.94
CA ARG A 46 -1.44 -17.49 -6.01
C ARG A 46 -0.05 -16.92 -5.78
N PHE A 47 0.33 -16.72 -4.52
CA PHE A 47 1.60 -16.11 -4.14
C PHE A 47 2.23 -16.94 -3.02
N THR A 48 3.33 -17.62 -3.32
CA THR A 48 3.97 -18.56 -2.38
C THR A 48 5.02 -17.88 -1.51
N SER A 49 5.56 -16.74 -1.93
CA SER A 49 6.50 -15.93 -1.16
C SER A 49 6.09 -14.46 -1.13
N MET A 50 6.68 -13.71 -0.20
CA MET A 50 6.44 -12.29 -0.02
C MET A 50 7.75 -11.51 -0.03
N VAL A 51 7.75 -10.35 -0.67
CA VAL A 51 8.83 -9.35 -0.59
C VAL A 51 8.26 -8.07 0.00
N VAL A 52 8.93 -7.53 1.01
CA VAL A 52 8.68 -6.16 1.49
C VAL A 52 9.88 -5.33 1.09
N GLU A 53 9.65 -4.37 0.21
CA GLU A 53 10.63 -3.36 -0.19
C GLU A 53 10.55 -2.22 0.82
N VAL A 54 11.70 -1.71 1.26
CA VAL A 54 11.83 -0.68 2.29
C VAL A 54 12.78 0.40 1.76
N ASP A 55 12.20 1.40 1.11
CA ASP A 55 12.92 2.58 0.63
C ASP A 55 13.06 3.58 1.78
N HIS A 56 14.29 4.01 2.07
CA HIS A 56 14.57 4.88 3.20
C HIS A 56 15.59 5.98 2.84
N THR A 57 15.52 7.14 3.48
CA THR A 57 16.60 8.14 3.34
C THR A 57 17.77 7.81 4.28
N SER A 58 18.91 8.46 4.08
CA SER A 58 20.04 8.39 5.02
C SER A 58 19.77 9.06 6.36
N SER A 59 18.75 9.92 6.49
CA SER A 59 18.35 10.50 7.79
C SER A 59 17.22 9.74 8.48
N SER A 60 16.48 8.90 7.74
CA SER A 60 15.29 8.17 8.21
C SER A 60 15.50 6.67 7.96
N THR A 61 16.53 6.08 8.56
CA THR A 61 16.83 4.65 8.36
C THR A 61 16.03 3.79 9.36
N PRO A 62 15.31 2.75 8.93
CA PRO A 62 14.56 1.87 9.83
C PRO A 62 15.46 1.13 10.83
N THR A 63 14.98 0.91 12.05
CA THR A 63 15.73 0.12 13.03
C THR A 63 15.75 -1.38 12.66
N PRO A 64 16.88 -2.11 12.89
CA PRO A 64 16.96 -3.54 12.59
C PRO A 64 15.94 -4.39 13.36
N SER A 65 15.55 -3.94 14.55
CA SER A 65 14.51 -4.47 15.44
C SER A 65 13.13 -4.32 14.83
N ALA A 66 12.73 -3.12 14.37
CA ALA A 66 11.48 -2.91 13.64
C ALA A 66 11.38 -3.79 12.38
N LEU A 67 12.44 -3.89 11.57
CA LEU A 67 12.46 -4.77 10.41
C LEU A 67 12.33 -6.27 10.77
N GLN A 68 12.98 -6.69 11.86
CA GLN A 68 12.88 -8.07 12.35
C GLN A 68 11.49 -8.37 12.91
N LEU A 69 10.88 -7.45 13.66
CA LEU A 69 9.53 -7.59 14.19
C LEU A 69 8.50 -7.64 13.07
N MET A 70 8.55 -6.71 12.10
CA MET A 70 7.69 -6.73 10.92
C MET A 70 7.79 -8.07 10.20
N LYS A 71 9.02 -8.53 9.91
CA LYS A 71 9.22 -9.83 9.26
C LYS A 71 8.59 -10.97 10.07
N SER A 72 8.83 -11.03 11.38
CA SER A 72 8.26 -12.06 12.26
C SER A 72 6.74 -12.05 12.23
N ARG A 73 6.12 -10.86 12.28
CA ARG A 73 4.65 -10.72 12.25
C ARG A 73 4.05 -11.16 10.91
N LEU A 74 4.74 -10.90 9.81
CA LEU A 74 4.33 -11.40 8.49
C LEU A 74 4.48 -12.91 8.39
N GLU A 75 5.55 -13.49 8.92
CA GLU A 75 5.75 -14.96 8.97
C GLU A 75 4.78 -15.65 9.95
N ASP A 76 4.30 -14.96 10.99
CA ASP A 76 3.28 -15.46 11.93
C ASP A 76 1.87 -15.55 11.30
N VAL A 77 1.53 -14.68 10.34
CA VAL A 77 0.13 -14.50 9.85
C VAL A 77 -0.09 -14.81 8.36
N CYS A 78 0.92 -14.67 7.50
CA CYS A 78 0.79 -14.88 6.06
C CYS A 78 1.11 -16.33 5.67
N ASP A 79 0.22 -17.00 4.93
CA ASP A 79 0.50 -18.31 4.35
C ASP A 79 1.45 -18.17 3.14
N LYS A 80 2.75 -18.15 3.41
CA LYS A 80 3.82 -17.93 2.44
C LYS A 80 4.91 -19.00 2.60
N PRO A 81 4.73 -20.22 2.05
CA PRO A 81 5.69 -21.33 2.22
C PRO A 81 7.08 -21.08 1.60
N GLY A 82 7.22 -20.10 0.71
CA GLY A 82 8.49 -19.57 0.20
C GLY A 82 9.14 -18.51 1.08
N GLY A 83 8.52 -18.14 2.21
CA GLY A 83 9.01 -17.19 3.20
C GLY A 83 8.76 -15.71 2.88
N VAL A 84 9.10 -14.85 3.85
CA VAL A 84 9.06 -13.40 3.73
C VAL A 84 10.48 -12.86 3.62
N THR A 85 10.75 -12.03 2.61
CA THR A 85 12.04 -11.35 2.40
C THR A 85 11.87 -9.86 2.57
N ILE A 86 12.74 -9.23 3.36
CA ILE A 86 12.82 -7.77 3.48
C ILE A 86 13.99 -7.30 2.61
N GLN A 87 13.77 -6.25 1.81
CA GLN A 87 14.79 -5.63 0.97
C GLN A 87 14.84 -4.15 1.31
N THR A 88 15.96 -3.68 1.85
CA THR A 88 16.18 -2.27 2.22
C THR A 88 16.98 -1.57 1.13
N GLN A 89 16.57 -0.37 0.73
CA GLN A 89 17.28 0.45 -0.23
C GLN A 89 17.35 1.91 0.25
N GLU A 90 18.55 2.51 0.19
CA GLU A 90 18.71 3.95 0.41
C GLU A 90 18.24 4.70 -0.85
N THR A 91 17.22 5.53 -0.71
CA THR A 91 16.54 6.24 -1.79
C THR A 91 16.44 7.73 -1.46
N THR A 92 16.77 8.59 -2.42
CA THR A 92 16.52 10.03 -2.35
C THR A 92 15.17 10.33 -2.97
N PHE A 93 14.19 10.70 -2.16
CA PHE A 93 12.90 11.17 -2.63
C PHE A 93 13.01 12.61 -3.17
N GLU A 94 12.25 12.93 -4.23
CA GLU A 94 12.23 14.30 -4.79
C GLU A 94 11.42 15.27 -3.90
N GLU A 95 10.40 14.76 -3.21
CA GLU A 95 9.58 15.53 -2.27
C GLU A 95 10.28 15.75 -0.94
N THR A 96 10.09 16.95 -0.36
CA THR A 96 10.79 17.38 0.85
C THR A 96 9.87 18.10 1.84
N GLY A 97 9.89 17.66 3.09
CA GLY A 97 9.31 18.38 4.23
C GLY A 97 7.94 17.90 4.69
N THR A 98 6.95 17.84 3.79
CA THR A 98 5.55 17.48 4.14
C THR A 98 4.97 16.53 3.10
N TRP A 99 4.33 15.47 3.56
CA TRP A 99 3.81 14.38 2.74
C TRP A 99 2.30 14.19 2.89
N SER A 100 1.61 14.01 1.77
CA SER A 100 0.21 13.60 1.67
C SER A 100 0.07 12.14 1.21
N ASP A 101 -1.14 11.58 1.34
CA ASP A 101 -1.44 10.22 0.87
C ASP A 101 -1.15 10.03 -0.62
N GLN A 102 -1.31 11.08 -1.42
CA GLN A 102 -1.11 11.03 -2.86
C GLN A 102 0.38 10.97 -3.20
N GLU A 103 1.22 11.77 -2.53
CA GLU A 103 2.67 11.76 -2.73
C GLU A 103 3.29 10.43 -2.26
N VAL A 104 2.88 9.92 -1.10
CA VAL A 104 3.31 8.59 -0.60
C VAL A 104 2.93 7.48 -1.58
N ARG A 105 1.71 7.53 -2.13
CA ARG A 105 1.21 6.58 -3.13
C ARG A 105 2.02 6.67 -4.42
N ASP A 106 2.10 7.85 -5.03
CA ASP A 106 2.75 8.04 -6.33
C ASP A 106 4.24 7.68 -6.29
N ILE A 107 4.96 8.07 -5.22
CA ILE A 107 6.35 7.67 -5.00
C ILE A 107 6.44 6.15 -4.75
N GLY A 108 5.57 5.60 -3.91
CA GLY A 108 5.53 4.16 -3.61
C GLY A 108 5.24 3.28 -4.84
N HIS A 109 4.57 3.80 -5.86
CA HIS A 109 4.44 3.14 -7.18
C HIS A 109 5.63 3.41 -8.10
N ALA A 110 6.19 4.62 -8.09
CA ALA A 110 7.32 4.99 -8.94
C ALA A 110 8.64 4.28 -8.57
N THR A 111 8.88 3.99 -7.29
CA THR A 111 10.15 3.39 -6.84
C THR A 111 10.08 1.87 -6.58
N ARG A 112 8.88 1.27 -6.47
CA ARG A 112 8.72 -0.18 -6.28
C ARG A 112 9.30 -0.97 -7.46
N SER A 113 10.07 -2.02 -7.19
CA SER A 113 10.84 -2.74 -8.23
C SER A 113 9.99 -3.54 -9.22
N ALA A 114 8.78 -3.93 -8.81
CA ALA A 114 7.82 -4.71 -9.58
C ALA A 114 6.38 -4.51 -9.05
N PRO A 115 5.33 -4.90 -9.79
CA PRO A 115 3.95 -4.77 -9.31
C PRO A 115 3.70 -5.48 -7.96
N PRO A 116 2.70 -5.03 -7.16
CA PRO A 116 2.31 -5.67 -5.90
C PRO A 116 1.95 -7.16 -6.02
N GLN A 117 1.49 -7.58 -7.21
CA GLN A 117 1.13 -8.95 -7.53
C GLN A 117 1.82 -9.36 -8.84
N GLY A 118 2.87 -10.20 -8.76
CA GLY A 118 3.61 -10.63 -9.95
C GLY A 118 4.46 -11.88 -9.70
N ASP A 119 4.63 -12.73 -10.71
CA ASP A 119 5.56 -13.88 -10.72
C ASP A 119 5.47 -14.85 -9.52
N GLY A 120 4.28 -14.99 -8.91
CA GLY A 120 4.08 -15.82 -7.72
C GLY A 120 4.58 -15.19 -6.41
N VAL A 121 4.96 -13.91 -6.45
CA VAL A 121 5.43 -13.11 -5.31
C VAL A 121 4.39 -12.02 -5.01
N LEU A 122 4.02 -11.91 -3.73
CA LEU A 122 3.26 -10.78 -3.20
C LEU A 122 4.24 -9.70 -2.73
N ARG A 123 4.01 -8.44 -3.06
CA ARG A 123 4.95 -7.36 -2.79
C ARG A 123 4.31 -6.14 -2.16
N TRP A 124 4.90 -5.70 -1.05
CA TRP A 124 4.55 -4.48 -0.33
C TRP A 124 5.73 -3.51 -0.32
N HIS A 125 5.43 -2.24 -0.11
CA HIS A 125 6.40 -1.15 -0.08
C HIS A 125 6.22 -0.34 1.21
N VAL A 126 7.31 -0.11 1.91
CA VAL A 126 7.40 0.71 3.13
C VAL A 126 8.33 1.86 2.83
N LEU A 127 7.83 3.09 2.88
CA LEU A 127 8.64 4.29 2.68
C LEU A 127 9.05 4.86 4.05
N TYR A 128 10.33 5.21 4.19
CA TYR A 128 10.86 5.99 5.31
C TYR A 128 11.41 7.32 4.77
N PRO A 129 10.53 8.29 4.47
CA PRO A 129 10.94 9.60 4.00
C PRO A 129 11.53 10.47 5.11
N THR A 130 12.20 11.55 4.69
CA THR A 130 12.53 12.68 5.55
C THR A 130 11.36 13.68 5.54
N GLY A 131 11.08 14.30 6.69
CA GLY A 131 9.93 15.18 6.88
C GLY A 131 8.77 14.47 7.59
N ASN A 132 7.62 15.14 7.62
CA ASN A 132 6.45 14.73 8.38
C ASN A 132 5.26 14.52 7.43
N TYR A 133 4.22 13.83 7.90
CA TYR A 133 2.93 13.84 7.23
C TYR A 133 2.26 15.22 7.31
N GLN A 134 1.27 15.47 6.46
CA GLN A 134 0.47 16.71 6.42
C GLN A 134 -0.29 17.03 7.72
N ASP A 135 -0.59 15.99 8.51
CA ASP A 135 -0.96 16.10 9.93
C ASP A 135 0.28 15.71 10.77
N ASP A 136 0.80 16.64 11.57
CA ASP A 136 2.04 16.50 12.34
C ASP A 136 1.91 15.57 13.55
N SER A 137 0.73 14.99 13.80
CA SER A 137 0.51 13.94 14.80
C SER A 137 0.57 12.52 14.23
N VAL A 138 0.65 12.37 12.90
CA VAL A 138 0.68 11.08 12.21
C VAL A 138 2.11 10.53 12.13
N LEU A 139 2.31 9.35 12.73
CA LEU A 139 3.60 8.64 12.82
C LEU A 139 3.84 7.71 11.62
N GLY A 140 2.76 7.26 10.97
CA GLY A 140 2.78 6.40 9.80
C GLY A 140 1.41 6.38 9.12
N VAL A 141 1.36 5.93 7.87
CA VAL A 141 0.12 5.89 7.07
C VAL A 141 0.14 4.75 6.05
N ALA A 142 -0.98 4.04 5.90
CA ALA A 142 -1.24 3.09 4.83
C ALA A 142 -2.15 3.71 3.76
N VAL A 143 -1.63 3.89 2.55
CA VAL A 143 -2.31 4.67 1.49
C VAL A 143 -3.05 3.81 0.47
N ASP A 144 -2.57 2.60 0.19
CA ASP A 144 -3.18 1.64 -0.74
C ASP A 144 -3.10 0.20 -0.22
N ALA A 145 -3.42 -0.78 -1.04
CA ALA A 145 -3.44 -2.19 -0.66
C ALA A 145 -2.04 -2.81 -0.44
N SER A 146 -0.97 -2.03 -0.65
CA SER A 146 0.42 -2.48 -0.74
C SER A 146 1.50 -1.44 -0.38
N THR A 147 1.14 -0.19 -0.04
CA THR A 147 2.08 0.89 0.30
C THR A 147 1.77 1.49 1.66
N ILE A 148 2.81 1.64 2.49
CA ILE A 148 2.79 2.42 3.73
C ILE A 148 3.97 3.40 3.79
N ALA A 149 3.88 4.41 4.63
CA ALA A 149 5.01 5.28 5.01
C ALA A 149 5.14 5.40 6.54
N ILE A 150 6.37 5.62 7.02
CA ILE A 150 6.75 5.79 8.43
C ILE A 150 7.56 7.08 8.58
N PHE A 151 7.17 7.97 9.50
CA PHE A 151 7.75 9.31 9.65
C PHE A 151 8.64 9.39 10.91
N GLN A 152 9.93 9.10 10.75
CA GLN A 152 10.89 9.07 11.86
C GLN A 152 11.00 10.42 12.59
N ASP A 153 10.97 11.55 11.88
CA ASP A 153 11.00 12.89 12.48
C ASP A 153 9.89 13.08 13.54
N THR A 154 8.68 12.56 13.27
CA THR A 154 7.54 12.57 14.21
C THR A 154 7.72 11.58 15.37
N ILE A 155 8.29 10.39 15.09
CA ILE A 155 8.57 9.34 16.08
C ILE A 155 9.61 9.80 17.10
N GLU A 156 10.75 10.34 16.65
CA GLU A 156 11.78 10.93 17.51
C GLU A 156 11.20 12.11 18.32
N GLY A 157 10.36 12.94 17.69
CA GLY A 157 9.61 14.00 18.37
C GLY A 157 8.78 13.47 19.56
N ALA A 158 8.16 12.30 19.42
CA ALA A 158 7.30 11.70 20.44
C ALA A 158 8.04 11.14 21.66
N GLU A 159 9.33 10.77 21.57
CA GLU A 159 10.12 10.25 22.70
C GLU A 159 10.37 11.29 23.81
N ASN A 160 10.42 12.59 23.46
CA ASN A 160 10.98 13.69 24.27
C ASN A 160 10.27 14.05 25.60
N PHE A 161 9.48 13.14 26.20
CA PHE A 161 8.81 13.34 27.48
C PHE A 161 9.09 12.19 28.47
N ILE A 162 9.51 12.54 29.69
CA ILE A 162 9.89 11.58 30.74
C ILE A 162 8.78 10.54 30.97
N GLY A 163 9.13 9.26 30.81
CA GLY A 163 8.24 8.12 31.04
C GLY A 163 7.49 7.61 29.81
N ARG A 164 7.84 8.07 28.61
CA ARG A 164 7.40 7.47 27.34
C ARG A 164 8.30 6.29 26.91
N PRO A 165 7.83 5.42 25.99
CA PRO A 165 8.69 4.46 25.30
C PRO A 165 9.78 5.15 24.47
N SER A 166 10.80 4.39 24.06
CA SER A 166 11.84 4.89 23.14
C SER A 166 11.29 5.10 21.73
N ALA A 167 11.99 5.89 20.90
CA ALA A 167 11.68 6.01 19.47
C ALA A 167 11.67 4.63 18.76
N GLU A 168 12.56 3.71 19.15
CA GLU A 168 12.61 2.33 18.67
C GLU A 168 11.33 1.54 19.02
N ASP A 169 10.87 1.59 20.28
CA ASP A 169 9.61 0.95 20.69
C ASP A 169 8.38 1.54 19.96
N ILE A 170 8.42 2.84 19.64
CA ILE A 170 7.36 3.55 18.92
C ILE A 170 7.39 3.15 17.43
N GLU A 171 8.56 3.11 16.79
CA GLU A 171 8.73 2.63 15.41
C GLU A 171 8.22 1.19 15.26
N GLU A 172 8.63 0.29 16.15
CA GLU A 172 8.13 -1.10 16.17
C GLU A 172 6.60 -1.17 16.20
N ALA A 173 5.97 -0.36 17.05
CA ALA A 173 4.52 -0.32 17.20
C ALA A 173 3.81 0.27 15.97
N VAL A 174 4.34 1.35 15.40
CA VAL A 174 3.77 2.05 14.23
C VAL A 174 3.94 1.19 12.97
N LEU A 175 5.12 0.61 12.73
CA LEU A 175 5.35 -0.26 11.58
C LEU A 175 4.42 -1.48 11.60
N VAL A 176 4.21 -2.10 12.76
CA VAL A 176 3.24 -3.20 12.92
C VAL A 176 1.79 -2.72 12.77
N HIS A 177 1.46 -1.48 13.16
CA HIS A 177 0.14 -0.89 12.95
C HIS A 177 -0.21 -0.74 11.46
N GLU A 178 0.68 -0.10 10.69
CA GLU A 178 0.47 0.16 9.26
C GLU A 178 0.50 -1.14 8.44
N ILE A 179 1.37 -2.09 8.79
CA ILE A 179 1.32 -3.46 8.24
C ILE A 179 0.00 -4.16 8.58
N GLY A 180 -0.56 -3.91 9.77
CA GLY A 180 -1.90 -4.32 10.14
C GLY A 180 -2.99 -3.74 9.22
N HIS A 181 -2.86 -2.47 8.81
CA HIS A 181 -3.76 -1.88 7.82
C HIS A 181 -3.68 -2.58 6.46
N LEU A 182 -2.48 -2.93 5.97
CA LEU A 182 -2.35 -3.73 4.73
C LEU A 182 -2.93 -5.14 4.85
N LEU A 183 -2.89 -5.74 6.05
CA LEU A 183 -3.57 -7.00 6.37
C LEU A 183 -5.10 -6.86 6.51
N GLY A 184 -5.67 -5.66 6.37
CA GLY A 184 -7.11 -5.44 6.52
C GLY A 184 -7.56 -5.49 7.98
N LEU A 185 -6.65 -5.30 8.93
CA LEU A 185 -6.95 -5.08 10.36
C LEU A 185 -7.35 -3.62 10.64
N VAL A 186 -7.72 -2.88 9.59
CA VAL A 186 -8.45 -1.61 9.71
C VAL A 186 -9.77 -1.84 10.43
N ASN A 187 -9.97 -1.09 11.51
CA ASN A 187 -11.27 -0.75 12.08
C ASN A 187 -12.26 -1.90 12.38
N ILE A 188 -12.19 -2.43 13.61
CA ILE A 188 -13.42 -2.83 14.32
C ILE A 188 -13.99 -1.65 15.15
N VAL A 189 -13.19 -0.63 15.52
CA VAL A 189 -13.67 0.61 16.20
C VAL A 189 -12.86 1.92 15.95
N TYR A 190 -12.12 2.09 14.84
CA TYR A 190 -11.53 3.40 14.49
C TYR A 190 -11.27 3.60 12.99
N THR A 191 -11.81 4.67 12.40
CA THR A 191 -11.33 5.24 11.13
C THR A 191 -10.29 6.31 11.47
N SER A 192 -9.09 6.20 10.90
CA SER A 192 -8.13 7.31 10.91
C SER A 192 -8.74 8.55 10.20
N PRO A 193 -8.41 9.77 10.65
CA PRO A 193 -8.95 11.02 10.09
C PRO A 193 -8.69 11.21 8.60
#